data_AF-A0A2K6VGV2-F1
#
_entry.id   AF-A0A2K6VGV2-F1
#
_cell.length_a   1.000
_cell.length_b   1.000
_cell.length_c   1.000
_cell.angle_alpha   90.00
_cell.angle_beta   90.00
_cell.angle_gamma   90.00
#
_symmetry.space_group_name_H-M   'P 1'
#
loop_
_entity.id
_entity.type
_entity.pdbx_description
1 polymer ?
#
loop_
_entity_poly.entity_id
_entity_poly.type
_entity_poly.pdbx_seq_one_letter_code
_entity_poly.pdbx_strand_id
1 'polypeptide(L)'
;MHLALILISSVLLVVHVQSKDGCQHGITSLISTLVDTANKIDNRSDLRTRVSDLAQNLGNLSNQKRNTEKSGTSMGSRANCLRAMHDLYEKLQQIARELRSSKGSRNADAAYSLDKAIELVENMMERRQAH
;
A
#
# COMPACT_ATOMS: atom_id res chain seq x y z
N MET A 1 -14.31 17.11 -9.55
CA MET A 1 -12.85 16.90 -9.38
C MET A 1 -12.48 16.81 -7.89
N HIS A 2 -13.05 15.86 -7.13
CA HIS A 2 -12.81 15.75 -5.67
C HIS A 2 -12.31 14.37 -5.19
N LEU A 3 -12.42 13.31 -6.00
CA LEU A 3 -12.00 11.97 -5.57
C LEU A 3 -10.47 11.80 -5.49
N ALA A 4 -9.70 12.49 -6.34
CA ALA A 4 -8.25 12.39 -6.33
C ALA A 4 -7.60 12.98 -5.06
N LEU A 5 -8.21 14.01 -4.46
CA LEU A 5 -7.64 14.66 -3.27
C LEU A 5 -7.72 13.79 -2.01
N ILE A 6 -8.74 12.93 -1.88
CA ILE A 6 -8.92 12.11 -0.68
C ILE A 6 -7.84 11.05 -0.57
N LEU A 7 -7.40 10.47 -1.69
CA LEU A 7 -6.34 9.44 -1.70
C LEU A 7 -5.00 9.98 -1.19
N ILE A 8 -4.69 11.24 -1.46
CA ILE A 8 -3.39 11.82 -1.09
C ILE A 8 -3.31 12.04 0.45
N SER A 9 -4.45 12.34 1.08
CA SER A 9 -4.51 12.65 2.52
C SER A 9 -4.26 11.43 3.40
N SER A 10 -4.83 10.27 3.06
CA SER A 10 -4.57 9.01 3.78
C SER A 10 -3.11 8.57 3.66
N VAL A 11 -2.50 8.85 2.51
CA VAL A 11 -1.16 8.38 2.16
C VAL A 11 -0.10 9.11 2.98
N LEU A 12 -0.17 10.45 3.13
CA LEU A 12 0.82 11.24 3.89
C LEU A 12 1.13 10.71 5.31
N LEU A 13 0.20 9.99 5.93
CA LEU A 13 0.25 9.61 7.34
C LEU A 13 0.97 8.28 7.59
N VAL A 14 1.09 7.39 6.59
CA VAL A 14 1.90 6.17 6.72
C VAL A 14 3.40 6.53 6.92
N VAL A 15 3.82 7.77 6.62
CA VAL A 15 5.19 8.30 6.92
C VAL A 15 5.55 8.23 8.39
N HIS A 16 4.61 8.43 9.30
CA HIS A 16 4.90 8.36 10.73
C HIS A 16 5.24 6.92 11.18
N VAL A 17 4.94 5.92 10.35
CA VAL A 17 4.99 4.50 10.71
C VAL A 17 6.39 3.88 10.71
N GLN A 18 7.48 4.64 10.52
CA GLN A 18 8.79 4.02 10.27
C GLN A 18 9.90 4.35 11.27
N SER A 19 9.62 4.85 12.48
CA SER A 19 10.69 5.02 13.50
C SER A 19 11.23 3.70 14.10
N LYS A 20 10.96 2.54 13.48
CA LYS A 20 11.67 1.27 13.75
C LYS A 20 11.93 0.57 12.42
N ASP A 21 13.19 0.29 12.13
CA ASP A 21 13.77 -0.14 10.85
C ASP A 21 13.02 -1.26 10.11
N GLY A 22 12.26 -2.10 10.81
CA GLY A 22 11.46 -3.16 10.21
C GLY A 22 10.29 -2.68 9.32
N CYS A 23 9.71 -1.51 9.58
CA CYS A 23 8.59 -1.01 8.76
C CYS A 23 9.05 -0.45 7.41
N GLN A 24 10.27 0.09 7.31
CA GLN A 24 10.80 0.58 6.04
C GLN A 24 11.07 -0.56 5.06
N HIS A 25 11.58 -1.67 5.59
CA HIS A 25 11.73 -2.90 4.83
C HIS A 25 10.36 -3.42 4.37
N GLY A 26 9.36 -3.40 5.25
CA GLY A 26 7.98 -3.75 4.92
C GLY A 26 7.39 -2.92 3.77
N ILE A 27 7.52 -1.59 3.82
CA ILE A 27 6.99 -0.71 2.76
C ILE A 27 7.73 -0.90 1.45
N THR A 28 9.05 -1.06 1.48
CA THR A 28 9.83 -1.32 0.26
C THR A 28 9.45 -2.67 -0.36
N SER A 29 9.29 -3.70 0.47
CA SER A 29 8.80 -5.00 0.04
C SER A 29 7.39 -4.89 -0.54
N LEU A 30 6.51 -4.10 0.08
CA LEU A 30 5.15 -3.88 -0.40
C LEU A 30 5.13 -3.19 -1.76
N ILE A 31 5.91 -2.12 -1.94
CA ILE A 31 6.05 -1.42 -3.22
C ILE A 31 6.54 -2.40 -4.29
N SER A 32 7.57 -3.20 -3.98
CA SER A 32 8.10 -4.18 -4.92
C SER A 32 7.06 -5.22 -5.32
N THR A 33 6.30 -5.76 -4.35
CA THR A 33 5.22 -6.72 -4.60
C THR A 33 4.11 -6.10 -5.46
N LEU A 34 3.75 -4.83 -5.23
CA LEU A 34 2.74 -4.15 -6.03
C LEU A 34 3.21 -3.87 -7.45
N VAL A 35 4.46 -3.42 -7.64
CA VAL A 35 5.04 -3.24 -8.99
C VAL A 35 5.08 -4.56 -9.75
N ASP A 36 5.55 -5.63 -9.10
CA ASP A 36 5.58 -6.97 -9.70
C ASP A 36 4.16 -7.46 -10.05
N THR A 37 3.20 -7.25 -9.15
CA THR A 37 1.79 -7.57 -9.40
C THR A 37 1.25 -6.79 -10.59
N ALA A 38 1.49 -5.49 -10.68
CA ALA A 38 1.04 -4.67 -11.81
C ALA A 38 1.60 -5.20 -13.14
N ASN A 39 2.84 -5.69 -13.15
CA ASN A 39 3.46 -6.29 -14.34
C ASN A 39 2.88 -7.67 -14.70
N LYS A 40 2.32 -8.40 -13.72
CA LYS A 40 1.67 -9.70 -13.93
C LYS A 40 0.27 -9.59 -14.51
N ILE A 41 -0.49 -8.55 -14.14
CA ILE A 41 -1.89 -8.36 -14.55
C ILE A 41 -2.01 -8.31 -16.08
N ASP A 42 -2.86 -9.18 -16.62
CA ASP A 42 -3.06 -9.35 -18.05
C ASP A 42 -4.49 -8.96 -18.44
N ASN A 43 -4.64 -8.23 -19.55
CA ASN A 43 -5.93 -7.80 -20.11
C ASN A 43 -6.86 -7.05 -19.12
N ARG A 44 -6.31 -6.49 -18.03
CA ARG A 44 -7.01 -5.63 -17.05
C ARG A 44 -6.20 -4.38 -16.77
N SER A 45 -6.16 -3.49 -17.76
CA SER A 45 -5.43 -2.21 -17.65
C SER A 45 -5.93 -1.36 -16.49
N ASP A 46 -7.23 -1.43 -16.18
CA ASP A 46 -7.86 -0.76 -15.05
C ASP A 46 -7.26 -1.19 -13.70
N LEU A 47 -7.13 -2.50 -13.48
CA LEU A 47 -6.55 -3.05 -12.25
C LEU A 47 -5.06 -2.81 -12.19
N ARG A 48 -4.37 -2.96 -13.34
CA ARG A 48 -2.94 -2.64 -13.44
C ARG A 48 -2.65 -1.21 -13.04
N THR A 49 -3.43 -0.24 -13.55
CA THR A 49 -3.28 1.17 -13.17
C THR A 49 -3.54 1.37 -11.68
N ARG A 50 -4.60 0.79 -11.12
CA ARG A 50 -4.90 0.89 -9.67
C ARG A 50 -3.77 0.35 -8.79
N VAL A 51 -3.18 -0.79 -9.15
CA VAL A 51 -2.04 -1.37 -8.41
C VAL A 51 -0.79 -0.51 -8.57
N SER A 52 -0.53 0.00 -9.77
CA SER A 52 0.60 0.89 -10.04
C SER A 52 0.48 2.21 -9.28
N ASP A 53 -0.72 2.80 -9.24
CA ASP A 53 -1.01 4.01 -8.47
C ASP A 53 -0.80 3.78 -6.98
N LEU A 54 -1.19 2.63 -6.43
CA LEU A 54 -0.89 2.27 -5.05
C LEU A 54 0.62 2.17 -4.78
N ALA A 55 1.36 1.53 -5.69
CA ALA A 55 2.81 1.42 -5.58
C ALA A 55 3.50 2.80 -5.66
N GLN A 56 3.07 3.65 -6.58
CA GLN A 56 3.58 5.01 -6.72
C GLN A 56 3.23 5.87 -5.51
N ASN A 57 2.01 5.79 -5.00
CA ASN A 57 1.60 6.51 -3.80
C ASN A 57 2.45 6.10 -2.60
N LEU A 58 2.70 4.79 -2.41
CA LEU A 58 3.59 4.29 -1.36
C LEU A 58 5.05 4.69 -1.57
N GLY A 59 5.54 4.70 -2.82
CA GLY A 59 6.90 5.12 -3.16
C GLY A 59 7.14 6.61 -2.94
N ASN A 60 6.24 7.45 -3.44
CA ASN A 60 6.24 8.90 -3.20
C ASN A 60 6.19 9.19 -1.72
N LEU A 61 5.42 8.42 -0.97
CA LEU A 61 5.32 8.55 0.47
C LEU A 61 6.62 8.19 1.20
N SER A 62 7.20 7.04 0.88
CA SER A 62 8.47 6.59 1.44
C SER A 62 9.58 7.62 1.18
N ASN A 63 9.56 8.25 0.00
CA ASN A 63 10.46 9.34 -0.36
C ASN A 63 10.16 10.65 0.38
N GLN A 64 8.89 11.02 0.56
CA GLN A 64 8.52 12.19 1.35
C GLN A 64 9.04 12.09 2.78
N LYS A 65 9.01 10.91 3.43
CA LYS A 65 9.61 10.72 4.76
C LYS A 65 11.08 11.14 4.78
N ARG A 66 11.89 10.68 3.81
CA ARG A 66 13.32 11.02 3.75
C ARG A 66 13.55 12.53 3.71
N ASN A 67 12.61 13.29 3.15
CA ASN A 67 12.67 14.75 3.11
C ASN A 67 12.09 15.40 4.38
N THR A 68 11.00 14.86 4.95
CA THR A 68 10.33 15.43 6.13
C THR A 68 11.05 15.10 7.45
N GLU A 69 11.80 14.00 7.53
CA GLU A 69 12.67 13.72 8.69
C GLU A 69 13.70 14.83 8.93
N LYS A 70 14.11 15.56 7.89
CA LYS A 70 14.92 16.79 8.03
C LYS A 70 14.17 17.94 8.71
N SER A 71 12.84 17.94 8.70
CA SER A 71 12.01 19.09 9.05
C SER A 71 11.35 18.98 10.43
N GLY A 72 11.58 17.89 11.19
CA GLY A 72 11.19 17.78 12.61
C GLY A 72 9.68 17.81 12.89
N THR A 73 8.82 17.69 11.87
CA THR A 73 7.37 17.81 12.05
C THR A 73 6.78 16.50 12.57
N SER A 74 6.76 16.36 13.89
CA SER A 74 5.84 15.49 14.65
C SER A 74 4.40 15.95 14.34
N MET A 75 3.34 15.17 14.13
CA MET A 75 2.91 13.92 14.75
C MET A 75 1.71 13.43 13.91
N GLY A 76 1.80 12.26 13.27
CA GLY A 76 0.63 11.58 12.72
C GLY A 76 0.08 10.65 13.78
N SER A 77 -1.17 10.86 14.23
CA SER A 77 -1.79 9.99 15.24
C SER A 77 -1.72 8.52 14.80
N ARG A 78 -1.32 7.62 15.71
CA ARG A 78 -1.36 6.16 15.53
C ARG A 78 -2.69 5.70 14.92
N ALA A 79 -3.80 6.29 15.34
CA ALA A 79 -5.13 5.98 14.83
C ALA A 79 -5.27 6.28 13.32
N ASN A 80 -4.69 7.39 12.85
CA ASN A 80 -4.69 7.72 11.43
C ASN A 80 -3.82 6.77 10.62
N CYS A 81 -2.69 6.34 11.18
CA CYS A 81 -1.85 5.35 10.54
C CYS A 81 -2.56 3.99 10.41
N LEU A 82 -3.23 3.53 11.47
CA LEU A 82 -4.05 2.33 11.41
C LEU A 82 -5.17 2.48 10.38
N ARG A 83 -5.81 3.65 10.30
CA ARG A 83 -6.82 3.95 9.27
C ARG A 83 -6.25 3.88 7.86
N ALA A 84 -5.06 4.43 7.62
CA ALA A 84 -4.43 4.40 6.30
C ALA A 84 -3.98 2.98 5.90
N MET A 85 -3.45 2.20 6.85
CA MET A 85 -3.15 0.79 6.59
C MET A 85 -4.41 -0.04 6.33
N HIS A 86 -5.50 0.25 7.04
CA HIS A 86 -6.81 -0.37 6.80
C HIS A 86 -7.36 -0.01 5.41
N ASP A 87 -7.31 1.27 5.02
CA ASP A 87 -7.74 1.71 3.67
C ASP A 87 -6.89 1.05 2.58
N LEU A 88 -5.58 0.90 2.79
CA LEU A 88 -4.71 0.14 1.89
C LEU A 88 -5.11 -1.34 1.83
N TYR A 89 -5.31 -1.97 2.98
CA TYR A 89 -5.74 -3.36 3.09
C TYR A 89 -7.05 -3.62 2.33
N GLU A 90 -8.06 -2.77 2.53
CA GLU A 90 -9.34 -2.87 1.84
C GLU A 90 -9.20 -2.71 0.33
N LYS A 91 -8.39 -1.74 -0.13
CA LYS A 91 -8.12 -1.55 -1.57
C LYS A 91 -7.44 -2.77 -2.18
N LEU A 92 -6.44 -3.34 -1.49
CA LEU A 92 -5.73 -4.53 -1.96
C LEU A 92 -6.67 -5.74 -2.04
N GLN A 93 -7.51 -5.96 -1.01
CA GLN A 93 -8.51 -7.02 -1.02
C GLN A 93 -9.54 -6.85 -2.13
N GLN A 94 -9.97 -5.62 -2.39
CA GLN A 94 -10.89 -5.33 -3.48
C GLN A 94 -10.26 -5.70 -4.84
N ILE A 95 -9.03 -5.25 -5.10
CA ILE A 95 -8.32 -5.57 -6.35
C ILE A 95 -8.07 -7.08 -6.47
N ALA A 96 -7.66 -7.75 -5.39
CA ALA A 96 -7.45 -9.20 -5.40
C ALA A 96 -8.72 -9.97 -5.76
N ARG A 97 -9.88 -9.57 -5.21
CA ARG A 97 -11.18 -10.15 -5.58
C ARG A 97 -11.53 -9.88 -7.05
N GLU A 98 -11.32 -8.66 -7.53
CA GLU A 98 -11.58 -8.31 -8.93
C GLU A 98 -10.66 -9.05 -9.92
N LEU A 99 -9.42 -9.33 -9.52
CA LEU A 99 -8.49 -10.16 -10.30
C LEU A 99 -8.91 -11.62 -10.32
N ARG A 100 -9.33 -12.20 -9.19
CA ARG A 100 -9.83 -13.59 -9.14
C ARG A 100 -11.11 -13.79 -9.93
N SER A 101 -11.97 -12.77 -9.94
CA SER A 101 -13.18 -12.76 -10.77
C SER A 101 -12.88 -12.53 -12.26
N SER A 102 -11.66 -12.10 -12.60
CA SER A 102 -11.23 -11.89 -13.98
C SER A 102 -10.80 -13.21 -14.61
N LYS A 103 -11.08 -13.38 -15.90
CA LYS A 103 -10.54 -14.52 -16.65
C LYS A 103 -9.03 -14.33 -16.88
N GLY A 104 -8.26 -15.42 -16.83
CA GLY A 104 -6.83 -15.45 -17.13
C GLY A 104 -5.98 -15.93 -15.95
N SER A 105 -5.11 -16.93 -16.21
CA SER A 105 -4.20 -17.50 -15.20
C SER A 105 -3.31 -16.45 -14.54
N ARG A 106 -2.80 -15.51 -15.33
CA ARG A 106 -1.97 -14.39 -14.84
C ARG A 106 -2.69 -13.49 -13.83
N ASN A 107 -4.01 -13.34 -13.95
CA ASN A 107 -4.80 -12.57 -12.99
C ASN A 107 -4.93 -13.32 -11.65
N ALA A 108 -5.01 -14.65 -11.68
CA ALA A 108 -4.95 -15.46 -10.46
C ALA A 108 -3.56 -15.35 -9.77
N ASP A 109 -2.47 -15.37 -10.54
CA ASP A 109 -1.11 -15.18 -10.02
C ASP A 109 -0.91 -13.78 -9.42
N ALA A 110 -1.47 -12.76 -10.07
CA ALA A 110 -1.48 -11.39 -9.57
C ALA A 110 -2.31 -11.29 -8.27
N ALA A 111 -3.48 -11.93 -8.22
CA ALA A 111 -4.29 -11.95 -6.99
C ALA A 111 -3.55 -12.63 -5.83
N TYR A 112 -2.86 -13.74 -6.09
CA TYR A 112 -2.03 -14.40 -5.08
C TYR A 112 -0.85 -13.52 -4.61
N SER A 113 -0.27 -12.73 -5.52
CA SER A 113 0.77 -11.76 -5.17
C SER A 113 0.21 -10.63 -4.28
N LEU A 114 -1.04 -10.21 -4.52
CA LEU A 114 -1.75 -9.28 -3.64
C LEU A 114 -2.08 -9.90 -2.28
N ASP A 115 -2.39 -11.19 -2.19
CA ASP A 115 -2.62 -11.85 -0.89
C ASP A 115 -1.38 -11.77 0.01
N LYS A 116 -0.18 -11.95 -0.57
CA LYS A 116 1.08 -11.76 0.16
C LYS A 116 1.28 -10.30 0.60
N ALA A 117 0.87 -9.35 -0.23
CA ALA A 117 0.89 -7.94 0.12
C ALA A 117 -0.08 -7.61 1.27
N ILE A 118 -1.27 -8.21 1.23
CA ILE A 118 -2.32 -8.11 2.26
C ILE A 118 -1.81 -8.66 3.59
N GLU A 119 -1.23 -9.87 3.58
CA GLU A 119 -0.63 -10.50 4.76
C GLU A 119 0.50 -9.63 5.35
N LEU A 120 1.32 -9.00 4.51
CA LEU A 120 2.36 -8.09 4.97
C LEU A 120 1.76 -6.84 5.65
N VAL A 121 0.67 -6.28 5.11
CA VAL A 121 -0.04 -5.15 5.72
C VAL A 121 -0.70 -5.55 7.03
N GLU A 122 -1.31 -6.74 7.12
CA GLU A 122 -1.87 -7.28 8.38
C GLU A 122 -0.79 -7.41 9.45
N ASN A 123 0.33 -8.05 9.13
CA ASN A 123 1.47 -8.18 10.04
C ASN A 123 1.98 -6.81 10.52
N MET A 124 1.97 -5.78 9.66
CA MET A 124 2.32 -4.41 10.05
C MET A 124 1.28 -3.78 10.98
N MET A 125 -0.02 -4.01 10.74
CA MET A 125 -1.11 -3.52 11.60
C MET A 125 -1.11 -4.19 12.97
N GLU A 126 -0.95 -5.52 13.04
CA GLU A 126 -0.93 -6.27 14.29
C GLU A 126 0.23 -5.86 15.19
N ARG A 127 1.45 -5.79 14.63
CA ARG A 127 2.63 -5.28 15.35
C ARG A 127 2.39 -3.87 15.88
N ARG A 128 1.61 -3.07 15.17
CA ARG A 128 1.26 -1.73 15.63
C ARG A 128 0.25 -1.76 16.75
N GLN A 129 -0.77 -2.60 16.70
CA GLN A 129 -1.77 -2.73 17.76
C GLN A 129 -1.18 -3.29 19.07
N ALA A 130 -0.19 -4.18 18.99
CA ALA A 130 0.44 -4.82 20.16
C ALA A 130 1.39 -3.92 20.98
N HIS A 131 1.92 -2.83 20.40
CA HIS A 131 2.78 -1.85 21.08
C HIS A 131 1.99 -0.66 21.62
#